data_AF-A0A8B9GVB6-F1
#
_entry.id   AF-A0A8B9GVB6-F1
#
_cell.length_a   1.000
_cell.length_b   1.000
_cell.length_c   1.000
_cell.angle_alpha   90.00
_cell.angle_beta   90.00
_cell.angle_gamma   90.00
#
_symmetry.space_group_name_H-M   'P 1'
#
loop_
_entity.id
_entity.type
_entity.pdbx_description
1 polymer ?
#
loop_
_entity_poly.entity_id
_entity_poly.type
_entity_poly.pdbx_seq_one_letter_code
_entity_poly.pdbx_strand_id
1 'polypeptide(L)'
;MCKSSALSTSGSQDWVDCVKASEVCNQNPQCSSRYRIMRQCLVGKDWNTMLANKECQAALEVLQVSPLYDCRCKRGMKKELQCLQSYWSINMGLSEGEDFYEATPYEPLPSVRHSDAFRLPLCSGPGHCNPCLDATKACNLNDNCKRQRSAYISTCTRAGGQQGQQQQEGCNRKRCHKALRQFLELYQHSY
;
A
#
# COMPACT_ATOMS: atom_id res chain seq x y z
N MET A 1 11.11 -37.11 -31.46
CA MET A 1 9.76 -36.66 -31.07
C MET A 1 9.58 -36.95 -29.59
N CYS A 2 9.57 -35.94 -28.72
CA CYS A 2 9.06 -36.08 -27.36
C CYS A 2 8.00 -35.00 -27.18
N LYS A 3 6.77 -35.43 -26.90
CA LYS A 3 5.61 -34.62 -26.57
C LYS A 3 5.31 -34.78 -25.08
N SER A 4 4.94 -33.64 -24.47
CA SER A 4 4.20 -33.47 -23.22
C SER A 4 4.98 -33.73 -21.92
N SER A 5 4.92 -32.88 -20.90
CA SER A 5 3.73 -32.17 -20.41
C SER A 5 4.05 -30.75 -19.90
N ALA A 6 3.32 -29.77 -20.41
CA ALA A 6 3.18 -28.45 -19.78
C ALA A 6 2.12 -28.56 -18.69
N LEU A 7 2.50 -28.36 -17.44
CA LEU A 7 1.56 -28.10 -16.36
C LEU A 7 1.39 -26.59 -16.26
N SER A 8 0.32 -26.09 -16.87
CA SER A 8 -0.11 -24.70 -16.76
C SER A 8 -0.71 -24.46 -15.38
N THR A 9 0.10 -23.99 -14.43
CA THR A 9 -0.39 -23.42 -13.17
C THR A 9 -0.76 -21.96 -13.41
N SER A 10 -2.06 -21.69 -13.54
CA SER A 10 -2.61 -20.34 -13.43
C SER A 10 -2.77 -19.98 -11.95
N GLY A 11 -2.24 -18.83 -11.54
CA GLY A 11 -2.77 -18.08 -10.39
C GLY A 11 -1.80 -17.74 -9.26
N SER A 12 -0.78 -16.92 -9.54
CA SER A 12 -0.26 -15.81 -8.71
C SER A 12 1.09 -15.44 -9.30
N GLN A 13 1.18 -14.29 -9.96
CA GLN A 13 2.49 -13.74 -10.30
C GLN A 13 3.18 -13.42 -8.97
N ASP A 14 4.15 -14.23 -8.56
CA ASP A 14 4.92 -14.02 -7.32
C ASP A 14 5.77 -12.75 -7.49
N TRP A 15 5.18 -11.59 -7.19
CA TRP A 15 5.88 -10.32 -7.22
C TRP A 15 7.00 -10.33 -6.17
N VAL A 16 8.18 -9.85 -6.55
CA VAL A 16 9.27 -9.64 -5.61
C VAL A 16 9.03 -8.32 -4.88
N ASP A 17 9.06 -8.35 -3.55
CA ASP A 17 8.91 -7.12 -2.79
C ASP A 17 10.09 -6.18 -3.00
N CYS A 18 9.85 -4.87 -2.98
CA CYS A 18 10.90 -3.88 -3.28
C CYS A 18 12.07 -3.88 -2.28
N VAL A 19 11.87 -4.41 -1.07
CA VAL A 19 12.97 -4.54 -0.09
C VAL A 19 13.91 -5.65 -0.55
N LYS A 20 13.37 -6.83 -0.87
CA LYS A 20 14.13 -7.97 -1.37
C LYS A 20 14.77 -7.69 -2.74
N ALA A 21 14.05 -7.05 -3.66
CA ALA A 21 14.59 -6.66 -4.96
C ALA A 21 15.77 -5.69 -4.82
N SER A 22 15.69 -4.75 -3.88
CA SER A 22 16.77 -3.81 -3.56
C SER A 22 17.97 -4.52 -2.97
N GLU A 23 17.77 -5.49 -2.06
CA GLU A 23 18.85 -6.31 -1.51
C GLU A 23 19.60 -7.08 -2.61
N VAL A 24 18.88 -7.69 -3.56
CA VAL A 24 19.47 -8.39 -4.71
C VAL A 24 20.24 -7.41 -5.61
N CYS A 25 19.66 -6.25 -5.92
CA CYS A 25 20.34 -5.23 -6.72
C CYS A 25 21.63 -4.73 -6.05
N ASN A 26 21.63 -4.59 -4.72
CA ASN A 26 22.81 -4.17 -3.97
C ASN A 26 23.95 -5.21 -3.96
N GLN A 27 23.65 -6.48 -4.20
CA GLN A 27 24.67 -7.53 -4.34
C GLN A 27 25.37 -7.51 -5.72
N ASN A 28 24.73 -6.93 -6.73
CA ASN A 28 25.31 -6.77 -8.07
C ASN A 28 25.97 -5.38 -8.20
N PRO A 29 27.29 -5.27 -8.41
CA PRO A 29 27.98 -3.98 -8.50
C PRO A 29 27.44 -3.05 -9.59
N GLN A 30 27.02 -3.61 -10.74
CA GLN A 30 26.45 -2.84 -11.84
C GLN A 30 25.08 -2.27 -11.46
N CYS A 31 24.19 -3.11 -10.90
CA CYS A 31 22.88 -2.66 -10.46
C CYS A 31 22.98 -1.66 -9.31
N SER A 32 23.80 -1.95 -8.29
CA SER A 32 23.98 -1.09 -7.12
C SER A 32 24.48 0.31 -7.49
N SER A 33 25.47 0.40 -8.40
CA SER A 33 25.99 1.68 -8.89
C SER A 33 24.87 2.50 -9.55
N ARG A 34 24.14 1.90 -10.50
CA ARG A 34 23.02 2.58 -11.19
C ARG A 34 21.89 2.94 -10.24
N TYR A 35 21.60 2.11 -9.25
CA TYR A 35 20.57 2.41 -8.25
C TYR A 35 20.92 3.62 -7.40
N ARG A 36 22.18 3.79 -7.01
CA ARG A 36 22.65 4.97 -6.27
C ARG A 36 22.57 6.24 -7.11
N ILE A 37 22.98 6.18 -8.38
CA ILE A 37 22.87 7.29 -9.33
C ILE A 37 21.40 7.70 -9.47
N MET A 38 20.51 6.74 -9.72
CA MET A 38 19.08 7.00 -9.88
C MET A 38 18.48 7.72 -8.67
N ARG A 39 18.83 7.30 -7.45
CA ARG A 39 18.40 7.99 -6.22
C ARG A 39 18.84 9.45 -6.16
N GLN A 40 20.02 9.79 -6.67
CA GLN A 40 20.52 11.17 -6.71
C GLN A 40 19.81 11.98 -7.80
N CYS A 41 19.45 11.35 -8.91
CA CYS A 41 18.74 11.98 -10.02
C CYS A 41 17.36 12.52 -9.64
N LEU A 42 16.68 11.90 -8.68
CA LEU A 42 15.31 12.24 -8.29
C LEU A 42 15.22 13.27 -7.15
N VAL A 43 16.34 13.69 -6.55
CA VAL A 43 16.31 14.64 -5.43
C VAL A 43 16.00 16.04 -5.95
N GLY A 44 14.74 16.47 -5.78
CA GLY A 44 14.29 17.82 -6.10
C GLY A 44 14.17 18.12 -7.59
N LYS A 45 14.02 17.10 -8.44
CA LYS A 45 13.89 17.21 -9.89
C LYS A 45 12.65 16.47 -10.38
N ASP A 46 11.97 17.04 -11.37
CA ASP A 46 10.91 16.35 -12.13
C ASP A 46 11.49 15.32 -13.10
N TRP A 47 10.63 14.47 -13.66
CA TRP A 47 11.04 13.38 -14.56
C TRP A 47 11.72 13.88 -15.84
N ASN A 48 11.22 14.96 -16.44
CA ASN A 48 11.78 15.50 -17.68
C ASN A 48 13.18 16.07 -17.45
N THR A 49 13.37 16.78 -16.33
CA THR A 49 14.69 17.29 -15.91
C THR A 49 15.65 16.15 -15.58
N MET A 50 15.15 15.04 -15.02
CA MET A 50 15.96 13.84 -14.81
C MET A 50 16.40 13.20 -16.14
N LEU A 51 15.49 13.03 -17.09
CA LEU A 51 15.78 12.42 -18.40
C LEU A 51 16.74 13.26 -19.27
N ALA A 52 16.82 14.58 -19.05
CA ALA A 52 17.82 15.42 -19.69
C ALA A 52 19.26 15.06 -19.29
N ASN A 53 19.46 14.38 -18.15
CA ASN A 53 20.76 13.92 -17.71
C ASN A 53 21.07 12.51 -18.24
N LYS A 54 22.07 12.41 -19.12
CA LYS A 54 22.53 11.15 -19.72
C LYS A 54 22.93 10.08 -18.69
N GLU A 55 23.46 10.48 -17.55
CA GLU A 55 23.86 9.54 -16.50
C GLU A 55 22.64 8.91 -15.82
N CYS A 56 21.57 9.69 -15.64
CA CYS A 56 20.30 9.24 -15.09
C CYS A 56 19.56 8.33 -16.08
N GLN A 57 19.56 8.69 -17.36
CA GLN A 57 19.01 7.84 -18.41
C GLN A 57 19.72 6.48 -18.49
N ALA A 58 21.06 6.47 -18.51
CA ALA A 58 21.83 5.23 -18.51
C ALA A 58 21.61 4.39 -17.25
N ALA A 59 21.35 5.03 -16.11
CA ALA A 59 20.97 4.33 -14.89
C ALA A 59 19.58 3.70 -15.01
N LEU A 60 18.61 4.39 -15.62
CA LEU A 60 17.25 3.88 -15.81
C LEU A 60 17.24 2.62 -16.68
N GLU A 61 17.96 2.62 -17.79
CA GLU A 61 18.03 1.48 -18.73
C GLU A 61 18.52 0.18 -18.05
N VAL A 62 19.51 0.29 -17.15
CA VAL A 62 20.00 -0.86 -16.39
C VAL A 62 19.00 -1.30 -15.32
N LEU A 63 18.30 -0.36 -14.69
CA LEU A 63 17.34 -0.66 -13.64
C LEU A 63 16.06 -1.28 -14.22
N GLN A 64 15.64 -0.91 -15.43
CA GLN A 64 14.47 -1.45 -16.13
C GLN A 64 14.53 -2.96 -16.34
N VAL A 65 15.72 -3.51 -16.60
CA VAL A 65 15.91 -4.96 -16.75
C VAL A 65 16.12 -5.69 -15.43
N SER A 66 16.14 -4.96 -14.32
CA SER A 66 16.32 -5.55 -12.99
C SER A 66 14.98 -5.91 -12.34
N PRO A 67 14.94 -6.90 -11.43
CA PRO A 67 13.74 -7.21 -10.64
C PRO A 67 13.25 -6.05 -9.77
N LEU A 68 14.05 -4.98 -9.63
CA LEU A 68 13.69 -3.80 -8.88
C LEU A 68 12.64 -2.96 -9.62
N TYR A 69 12.64 -2.93 -10.96
CA TYR A 69 11.73 -2.08 -11.75
C TYR A 69 10.26 -2.43 -11.50
N ASP A 70 9.94 -3.72 -11.59
CA ASP A 70 8.60 -4.27 -11.43
C ASP A 70 8.28 -4.73 -10.00
N CYS A 71 9.09 -4.33 -9.01
CA CYS A 71 8.83 -4.68 -7.63
C CYS A 71 7.51 -4.07 -7.14
N ARG A 72 6.87 -4.72 -6.16
CA ARG A 72 5.63 -4.24 -5.54
C ARG A 72 5.70 -4.33 -4.03
N CYS A 73 4.94 -3.53 -3.32
CA CYS A 73 4.82 -3.57 -1.87
C CYS A 73 3.55 -4.31 -1.45
N LYS A 74 3.60 -4.89 -0.25
CA LYS A 74 2.44 -5.50 0.40
C LYS A 74 1.96 -4.59 1.51
N ARG A 75 0.66 -4.30 1.52
CA ARG A 75 0.07 -3.46 2.57
C ARG A 75 0.18 -4.17 3.92
N GLY A 76 0.60 -3.46 4.97
CA GLY A 76 0.81 -4.03 6.30
C GLY A 76 2.09 -4.88 6.45
N MET A 77 3.02 -4.86 5.49
CA MET A 77 4.30 -5.53 5.64
C MET A 77 5.19 -4.81 6.69
N LYS A 78 6.02 -5.57 7.43
CA LYS A 78 6.87 -5.03 8.52
C LYS A 78 7.75 -3.84 8.11
N LYS A 79 8.20 -3.82 6.85
CA LYS A 79 9.10 -2.81 6.27
C LYS A 79 8.40 -1.98 5.17
N GLU A 80 7.09 -1.74 5.30
CA GLU A 80 6.27 -1.07 4.27
C GLU A 80 6.86 0.30 3.86
N LEU A 81 7.25 1.13 4.82
CA LEU A 81 7.87 2.42 4.53
C LEU A 81 9.17 2.27 3.71
N GLN A 82 10.02 1.30 4.05
CA GLN A 82 11.26 1.04 3.33
C GLN A 82 10.99 0.48 1.92
N CYS A 83 9.94 -0.34 1.78
CA CYS A 83 9.48 -0.84 0.49
C CYS A 83 9.06 0.31 -0.43
N LEU A 84 8.19 1.20 0.08
CA LEU A 84 7.72 2.39 -0.64
C LEU A 84 8.87 3.30 -1.04
N GLN A 85 9.81 3.58 -0.12
CA GLN A 85 11.01 4.36 -0.43
C GLN A 85 11.82 3.72 -1.55
N SER A 86 11.93 2.39 -1.58
CA SER A 86 12.68 1.67 -2.62
C SER A 86 11.97 1.73 -3.98
N TYR A 87 10.63 1.60 -4.01
CA TYR A 87 9.80 1.74 -5.20
C TYR A 87 9.86 3.16 -5.79
N TRP A 88 9.64 4.19 -4.96
CA TRP A 88 9.67 5.58 -5.42
C TRP A 88 11.09 6.05 -5.79
N SER A 89 12.14 5.33 -5.37
CA SER A 89 13.50 5.60 -5.84
C SER A 89 13.74 5.33 -7.33
N ILE A 90 12.79 4.69 -8.02
CA ILE A 90 12.89 4.34 -9.45
C ILE A 90 11.65 4.72 -10.28
N ASN A 91 10.47 4.82 -9.66
CA ASN A 91 9.18 4.96 -10.36
C ASN A 91 8.53 6.35 -10.27
N MET A 92 9.22 7.35 -9.71
CA MET A 92 8.65 8.68 -9.43
C MET A 92 8.22 9.54 -10.63
N GLY A 93 8.57 9.19 -11.86
CA GLY A 93 8.10 9.93 -13.04
C GLY A 93 7.16 9.18 -13.96
N LEU A 94 6.75 7.97 -13.55
CA LEU A 94 5.59 7.29 -14.15
C LEU A 94 4.26 7.88 -13.64
N SER A 95 4.31 8.81 -12.68
CA SER A 95 3.13 9.50 -12.12
C SER A 95 2.76 10.80 -12.84
N GLU A 96 3.61 11.34 -13.72
CA GLU A 96 3.40 12.65 -14.39
C GLU A 96 3.14 12.55 -15.90
N GLY A 97 2.97 11.34 -16.45
CA GLY A 97 2.55 11.15 -17.85
C GLY A 97 1.02 11.13 -17.98
N GLU A 98 0.49 11.62 -19.09
CA GLU A 98 -0.94 11.66 -19.47
C GLU A 98 -1.60 10.28 -19.66
N ASP A 99 -1.36 9.33 -18.76
CA ASP A 99 -2.11 8.09 -18.67
C ASP A 99 -2.79 8.04 -17.31
N PHE A 100 -4.12 7.90 -17.35
CA PHE A 100 -5.06 7.95 -16.20
C PHE A 100 -4.82 6.86 -15.12
N TYR A 101 -3.72 6.11 -15.21
CA TYR A 101 -3.33 5.00 -14.34
C TYR A 101 -1.97 5.27 -13.71
N GLU A 102 -1.98 5.95 -12.57
CA GLU A 102 -0.79 6.14 -11.74
C GLU A 102 -0.23 4.78 -11.31
N ALA A 103 1.07 4.56 -11.54
CA ALA A 103 1.74 3.30 -11.23
C ALA A 103 1.63 2.97 -9.74
N THR A 104 0.84 1.95 -9.38
CA THR A 104 0.56 1.64 -7.98
C THR A 104 1.74 0.94 -7.30
N PRO A 105 2.29 1.47 -6.19
CA PRO A 105 3.41 0.84 -5.48
C PRO A 105 3.05 -0.48 -4.82
N TYR A 106 1.76 -0.77 -4.63
CA TYR A 106 1.29 -2.00 -4.02
C TYR A 106 0.93 -3.05 -5.07
N GLU A 107 0.98 -4.32 -4.68
CA GLU A 107 0.41 -5.39 -5.49
C GLU A 107 -1.06 -5.07 -5.80
N PRO A 108 -1.52 -5.29 -7.04
CA PRO A 108 -2.92 -5.21 -7.36
C PRO A 108 -3.67 -6.12 -6.38
N LEU A 109 -4.63 -5.55 -5.64
CA LEU A 109 -5.51 -6.37 -4.84
C LEU A 109 -6.11 -7.43 -5.79
N PRO A 110 -6.19 -8.71 -5.37
CA PRO A 110 -6.92 -9.70 -6.15
C PRO A 110 -8.23 -9.03 -6.55
N SER A 111 -8.60 -9.09 -7.84
CA SER A 111 -9.89 -8.57 -8.28
C SER A 111 -10.87 -9.09 -7.25
N VAL A 112 -11.47 -8.21 -6.43
CA VAL A 112 -12.57 -8.60 -5.56
C VAL A 112 -13.57 -9.09 -6.56
N ARG A 113 -13.57 -10.41 -6.80
CA ARG A 113 -14.53 -11.03 -7.68
C ARG A 113 -15.82 -10.53 -7.06
N HIS A 114 -16.71 -10.03 -7.90
CA HIS A 114 -18.03 -9.55 -7.51
C HIS A 114 -18.87 -10.64 -6.78
N SER A 115 -18.26 -11.75 -6.31
CA SER A 115 -18.78 -12.71 -5.34
C SER A 115 -18.97 -12.12 -3.95
N ASP A 116 -18.20 -11.12 -3.50
CA ASP A 116 -18.44 -10.51 -2.17
C ASP A 116 -19.59 -9.50 -2.15
N ALA A 117 -20.08 -9.10 -3.32
CA ALA A 117 -21.38 -8.42 -3.42
C ALA A 117 -22.54 -9.33 -2.97
N PHE A 118 -22.33 -10.66 -2.88
CA PHE A 118 -23.32 -11.63 -2.42
C PHE A 118 -23.21 -11.99 -0.93
N ARG A 119 -22.33 -11.32 -0.16
CA ARG A 119 -22.33 -11.42 1.32
C ARG A 119 -22.99 -10.23 2.01
N LEU A 120 -23.77 -9.45 1.28
CA LEU A 120 -24.88 -8.74 1.93
C LEU A 120 -25.80 -9.82 2.51
N PRO A 121 -26.13 -9.80 3.81
CA PRO A 121 -27.18 -10.66 4.32
C PRO A 121 -28.40 -10.43 3.44
N LEU A 122 -28.83 -11.43 2.69
CA LEU A 122 -30.12 -11.36 2.02
C LEU A 122 -31.13 -11.33 3.17
N CYS A 123 -31.59 -10.14 3.51
CA CYS A 123 -32.59 -9.91 4.55
C CYS A 123 -33.89 -10.57 4.09
N SER A 124 -34.01 -11.89 4.24
CA SER A 124 -35.20 -12.67 3.96
C SER A 124 -36.22 -12.47 5.07
N GLY A 125 -36.73 -11.24 5.22
CA GLY A 125 -37.80 -10.94 6.17
C GLY A 125 -38.12 -9.44 6.25
N PRO A 126 -39.41 -9.07 6.38
CA PRO A 126 -39.81 -7.68 6.49
C PRO A 126 -39.41 -7.12 7.87
N GLY A 127 -38.35 -6.29 7.91
CA GLY A 127 -38.25 -5.21 8.88
C GLY A 127 -37.10 -5.18 9.90
N HIS A 128 -36.13 -6.11 9.94
CA HIS A 128 -35.27 -6.22 11.15
C HIS A 128 -33.77 -6.53 10.93
N CYS A 129 -33.15 -6.08 9.84
CA CYS A 129 -31.69 -6.20 9.68
C CYS A 129 -31.10 -4.85 9.29
N ASN A 130 -30.32 -4.24 10.20
CA ASN A 130 -29.46 -3.10 9.91
C ASN A 130 -28.02 -3.63 9.83
N PRO A 131 -27.45 -3.79 8.62
CA PRO A 131 -26.10 -4.34 8.45
C PRO A 131 -25.02 -3.59 9.23
N CYS A 132 -25.17 -2.28 9.44
CA CYS A 132 -24.24 -1.48 10.24
C CYS A 132 -24.33 -1.84 11.73
N LEU A 133 -25.54 -2.09 12.23
CA LEU A 133 -25.76 -2.54 13.61
C LEU A 133 -25.20 -3.95 13.81
N ASP A 134 -25.39 -4.84 12.84
CA ASP A 134 -24.89 -6.21 12.90
C ASP A 134 -23.36 -6.26 12.84
N ALA A 135 -22.73 -5.46 11.96
CA ALA A 135 -21.28 -5.29 11.95
C ALA A 135 -20.75 -4.70 13.28
N THR A 136 -21.48 -3.76 13.88
CA THR A 136 -21.12 -3.19 15.18
C THR A 136 -21.20 -4.24 16.29
N LYS A 137 -22.25 -5.07 16.29
CA LYS A 137 -22.39 -6.19 17.25
C LYS A 137 -21.28 -7.21 17.07
N ALA A 138 -20.98 -7.62 15.84
CA ALA A 138 -19.90 -8.55 15.53
C ALA A 138 -18.53 -8.02 16.03
N CYS A 139 -18.24 -6.74 15.80
CA CYS A 139 -17.03 -6.10 16.34
C CYS A 139 -17.01 -6.06 17.88
N ASN A 140 -18.16 -5.82 18.52
CA ASN A 140 -18.24 -5.78 19.99
C ASN A 140 -18.06 -7.16 20.65
N LEU A 141 -18.34 -8.25 19.93
CA LEU A 141 -18.11 -9.62 20.39
C LEU A 141 -16.65 -10.07 20.21
N ASN A 142 -15.88 -9.41 19.36
CA ASN A 142 -14.45 -9.69 19.16
C ASN A 142 -13.60 -8.74 20.02
N ASP A 143 -12.89 -9.27 21.02
CA ASP A 143 -12.11 -8.45 21.95
C ASP A 143 -11.03 -7.58 21.27
N ASN A 144 -10.43 -8.07 20.18
CA ASN A 144 -9.46 -7.28 19.41
C ASN A 144 -10.15 -6.12 18.70
N CYS A 145 -11.26 -6.39 17.99
CA CYS A 145 -12.02 -5.34 17.29
C CYS A 145 -12.57 -4.30 18.27
N LYS A 146 -13.18 -4.75 19.38
CA LYS A 146 -13.67 -3.89 20.47
C LYS A 146 -12.56 -3.00 21.04
N ARG A 147 -11.39 -3.58 21.35
CA ARG A 147 -10.24 -2.83 21.89
C ARG A 147 -9.74 -1.78 20.91
N GLN A 148 -9.52 -2.14 19.65
CA GLN A 148 -9.04 -1.20 18.62
C GLN A 148 -10.10 -0.12 18.32
N ARG A 149 -11.39 -0.49 18.33
CA ARG A 149 -12.52 0.43 18.18
C ARG A 149 -12.52 1.49 19.27
N SER A 150 -12.42 1.09 20.54
CA SER A 150 -12.33 2.03 21.67
C SER A 150 -11.09 2.92 21.59
N ALA A 151 -9.96 2.40 21.10
CA ALA A 151 -8.71 3.16 20.97
C ALA A 151 -8.81 4.31 19.96
N TYR A 152 -9.34 4.07 18.76
CA TYR A 152 -9.49 5.16 17.78
C TYR A 152 -10.59 6.14 18.20
N ILE A 153 -11.73 5.66 18.73
CA ILE A 153 -12.82 6.54 19.17
C ILE A 153 -12.31 7.50 20.23
N SER A 154 -11.68 7.00 21.30
CA SER A 154 -11.16 7.85 22.36
C SER A 154 -10.09 8.84 21.87
N THR A 155 -9.28 8.47 20.88
CA THR A 155 -8.28 9.38 20.29
C THR A 155 -8.93 10.49 19.45
N CYS A 156 -10.02 10.17 18.75
CA CYS A 156 -10.72 11.05 17.83
C CYS A 156 -11.83 11.89 18.49
N THR A 157 -12.31 11.52 19.67
CA THR A 157 -13.37 12.25 20.40
C THR A 157 -12.84 13.04 21.59
N ARG A 158 -11.61 12.77 22.04
CA ARG A 158 -11.00 13.54 23.12
C ARG A 158 -10.71 14.95 22.61
N ALA A 159 -11.51 15.91 23.07
CA ALA A 159 -11.21 17.33 22.97
C ALA A 159 -9.78 17.54 23.47
N GLY A 160 -8.96 18.23 22.67
CA GLY A 160 -7.60 18.60 23.07
C GLY A 160 -7.63 19.18 24.48
N GLY A 161 -6.73 18.69 25.35
CA GLY A 161 -6.78 18.93 26.79
C GLY A 161 -7.07 20.39 27.16
N GLN A 162 -7.89 20.53 28.20
CA GLN A 162 -8.16 21.79 28.87
C GLN A 162 -6.86 22.53 29.18
N GLN A 163 -6.70 23.73 28.65
CA GLN A 163 -6.33 24.94 29.38
C GLN A 163 -6.24 26.12 28.41
N GLY A 164 -7.17 27.07 28.58
CA GLY A 164 -7.02 28.46 28.12
C GLY A 164 -6.97 28.69 26.62
N GLN A 165 -8.00 29.41 26.13
CA GLN A 165 -8.02 30.17 24.88
C GLN A 165 -8.38 29.42 23.58
N GLN A 166 -9.54 29.85 23.07
CA GLN A 166 -9.97 29.89 21.65
C GLN A 166 -10.08 28.56 20.88
N GLN A 167 -11.33 28.11 20.73
CA GLN A 167 -11.91 27.58 19.48
C GLN A 167 -10.95 26.83 18.54
N GLN A 168 -10.37 25.71 18.98
CA GLN A 168 -9.99 24.65 18.06
C GLN A 168 -11.07 23.57 18.10
N GLU A 169 -12.04 23.67 17.18
CA GLU A 169 -13.17 22.73 16.99
C GLU A 169 -12.73 21.33 16.50
N GLY A 170 -11.75 20.70 17.15
CA GLY A 170 -11.28 19.41 16.68
C GLY A 170 -10.43 18.61 17.65
N CYS A 171 -10.47 17.29 17.47
CA CYS A 171 -9.50 16.37 18.05
C CYS A 171 -8.13 16.51 17.37
N ASN A 172 -7.09 15.89 17.93
CA ASN A 172 -5.78 15.85 17.30
C ASN A 172 -5.83 14.99 16.00
N ARG A 173 -6.06 15.64 14.86
CA ARG A 173 -6.23 14.99 13.54
C ARG A 173 -5.12 14.00 13.19
N LYS A 174 -3.85 14.33 13.48
CA LYS A 174 -2.70 13.44 13.21
C LYS A 174 -2.80 12.14 14.02
N ARG A 175 -3.13 12.24 15.31
CA ARG A 175 -3.29 11.07 16.19
C ARG A 175 -4.54 10.26 15.81
N CYS A 176 -5.65 10.93 15.52
CA CYS A 176 -6.89 10.28 15.09
C CYS A 176 -6.69 9.49 13.79
N HIS A 177 -6.08 10.10 12.76
CA HIS A 177 -5.78 9.42 11.49
C HIS A 177 -4.83 8.23 11.68
N LYS A 178 -3.86 8.32 12.59
CA LYS A 178 -2.96 7.20 12.89
C LYS A 178 -3.73 6.03 13.51
N ALA A 179 -4.59 6.28 14.49
CA ALA A 179 -5.39 5.25 15.14
C ALA A 179 -6.42 4.62 14.18
N LEU A 180 -7.05 5.43 13.31
CA LEU A 180 -7.97 4.94 12.28
C LEU A 180 -7.29 4.02 11.25
N ARG A 181 -6.09 4.39 10.77
CA ARG A 181 -5.33 3.53 9.84
C ARG A 181 -5.03 2.17 10.46
N GLN A 182 -4.54 2.16 11.71
CA GLN A 182 -4.25 0.93 12.44
C GLN A 182 -5.50 0.04 12.63
N PHE A 183 -6.65 0.65 12.92
CA PHE A 183 -7.92 -0.09 13.02
C PHE A 183 -8.29 -0.78 11.71
N LEU A 184 -8.22 -0.06 10.58
CA LEU A 184 -8.60 -0.58 9.27
C LEU A 184 -7.64 -1.65 8.74
N GLU A 185 -6.34 -1.48 8.97
CA GLU A 185 -5.31 -2.46 8.60
C GLU A 185 -5.52 -3.81 9.29
N LEU A 186 -5.88 -3.80 10.59
CA LEU A 186 -6.13 -5.03 11.35
C LEU A 186 -7.50 -5.66 11.04
N TYR A 187 -8.50 -4.83 10.70
CA TYR A 187 -9.83 -5.31 10.37
C TYR A 187 -9.84 -6.14 9.08
N GLN A 188 -9.07 -5.74 8.07
CA GLN A 188 -8.94 -6.48 6.79
C GLN A 188 -8.33 -7.88 6.93
N HIS A 189 -7.62 -8.17 8.02
CA HIS A 189 -7.08 -9.52 8.30
C HIS A 189 -7.99 -10.38 9.16
N SER A 190 -9.06 -9.81 9.71
CA SER A 190 -9.95 -10.46 10.70
C SER A 190 -11.26 -10.96 10.09
N TYR A 191 -11.52 -10.65 8.82
CA TYR A 191 -12.72 -11.02 8.04
C TYR A 191 -12.33 -11.33 6.60
#